data_AF-A0A344TJU7-F1
#
_entry.id   AF-A0A344TJU7-F1
#
_cell.length_a   1.000
_cell.length_b   1.000
_cell.length_c   1.000
_cell.angle_alpha   90.00
_cell.angle_beta   90.00
_cell.angle_gamma   90.00
#
_symmetry.space_group_name_H-M   'P 1'
#
loop_
_entity.id
_entity.type
_entity.pdbx_description
1 polymer ?
#
loop_
_entity_poly.entity_id
_entity_poly.type
_entity_poly.pdbx_seq_one_letter_code
_entity_poly.pdbx_strand_id
1 'polypeptide(L)'
;MSTLLKVKYVCQPDLVFIAKEQAQIVGESAIEGAPALIVEVVSKGSVARDYIEKKEDYERFGVQEYWIVDPRNEVVLVYVLENGKYPLFSSAEEQNIVRSSVLAGFETNLKEIFAEG
;
A
#
# COMPACT_ATOMS: atom_id res chain seq x y z
N MET A 1 -0.82 -38.04 -4.93
CA MET A 1 -1.47 -36.92 -4.22
C MET A 1 -0.39 -36.14 -3.51
N SER A 2 0.02 -34.99 -4.04
CA SER A 2 0.95 -34.08 -3.33
C SER A 2 0.13 -33.09 -2.53
N THR A 3 0.23 -33.14 -1.21
CA THR A 3 -0.40 -32.17 -0.32
C THR A 3 0.41 -30.88 -0.42
N LEU A 4 -0.04 -29.95 -1.27
CA LEU A 4 0.49 -28.59 -1.25
C LEU A 4 0.12 -27.97 0.11
N LEU A 5 1.11 -27.76 0.98
CA LEU A 5 0.98 -26.85 2.12
C LEU A 5 0.74 -25.46 1.52
N LYS A 6 -0.52 -25.00 1.50
CA LYS A 6 -0.83 -23.58 1.23
C LYS A 6 -0.20 -22.78 2.36
N VAL A 7 0.95 -22.16 2.09
CA VAL A 7 1.57 -21.20 3.00
C VAL A 7 0.62 -19.99 3.08
N LYS A 8 0.00 -19.76 4.24
CA LYS A 8 -0.81 -18.58 4.49
C LYS A 8 0.14 -17.45 4.87
N TYR A 9 0.34 -16.48 3.98
CA TYR A 9 1.01 -15.22 4.31
C TYR A 9 -0.01 -14.29 4.96
N VAL A 10 0.32 -13.77 6.15
CA VAL A 10 -0.53 -12.84 6.90
C VAL A 10 0.29 -11.59 7.18
N CYS A 11 -0.26 -10.44 6.83
CA CYS A 11 0.30 -9.12 7.09
C CYS A 11 -0.70 -8.28 7.92
N GLN A 12 -0.19 -7.25 8.58
CA GLN A 12 -0.98 -6.25 9.29
C GLN A 12 -0.54 -4.87 8.79
N PRO A 13 -1.07 -4.41 7.64
CA PRO A 13 -0.80 -3.06 7.15
C PRO A 13 -1.40 -1.98 8.07
N ASP A 14 -0.82 -0.78 8.03
CA ASP A 14 -1.29 0.35 8.84
C ASP A 14 -2.66 0.88 8.37
N LEU A 15 -2.89 0.94 7.06
CA LEU A 15 -4.19 1.30 6.50
C LEU A 15 -4.50 0.48 5.24
N VAL A 16 -5.77 0.11 5.10
CA VAL A 16 -6.29 -0.65 3.97
C VAL A 16 -7.55 0.02 3.43
N PHE A 17 -7.67 0.05 2.11
CA PHE A 17 -8.93 0.34 1.45
C PHE A 17 -9.38 -0.87 0.61
N ILE A 18 -10.62 -1.28 0.85
CA ILE A 18 -11.27 -2.38 0.14
C ILE A 18 -12.36 -1.76 -0.73
N ALA A 19 -12.24 -1.92 -2.04
CA ALA A 19 -13.26 -1.45 -2.95
C ALA A 19 -14.59 -2.20 -2.73
N LYS A 20 -15.71 -1.57 -3.05
CA LYS A 20 -17.04 -2.19 -2.85
C LYS A 20 -17.18 -3.51 -3.61
N GLU A 21 -16.57 -3.59 -4.79
CA GLU A 21 -16.51 -4.76 -5.67
C GLU A 21 -15.64 -5.90 -5.11
N GLN A 22 -14.87 -5.62 -4.05
CA GLN A 22 -14.04 -6.59 -3.33
C GLN A 22 -14.68 -7.05 -2.01
N ALA A 23 -15.91 -6.66 -1.67
CA ALA A 23 -16.52 -6.94 -0.36
C ALA A 23 -16.43 -8.42 0.09
N GLN A 24 -16.40 -9.37 -0.85
CA GLN A 24 -16.22 -10.80 -0.61
C GLN A 24 -14.89 -11.18 0.08
N ILE A 25 -13.86 -10.33 0.04
CA ILE A 25 -12.56 -10.61 0.71
C ILE A 25 -12.61 -10.29 2.20
N VAL A 26 -13.67 -9.62 2.69
CA VAL A 26 -13.83 -9.30 4.11
C VAL A 26 -14.38 -10.53 4.83
N GLY A 27 -13.50 -11.25 5.51
CA GLY A 27 -13.87 -12.37 6.38
C GLY A 27 -14.24 -11.92 7.79
N GLU A 28 -14.64 -12.87 8.63
CA GLU A 28 -15.04 -12.63 10.03
C GLU A 28 -13.87 -12.13 10.90
N SER A 29 -12.67 -12.65 10.68
CA SER A 29 -11.49 -12.37 11.50
C SER A 29 -10.34 -11.70 10.74
N ALA A 30 -10.39 -11.68 9.41
CA ALA A 30 -9.30 -11.19 8.57
C ALA A 30 -9.79 -10.85 7.16
N ILE A 31 -8.97 -10.08 6.45
CA ILE A 31 -9.11 -9.87 5.01
C ILE A 31 -8.44 -11.07 4.30
N GLU A 32 -9.19 -11.77 3.47
CA GLU A 32 -8.75 -12.96 2.73
C GLU A 32 -8.66 -12.67 1.22
N GLY A 33 -7.65 -11.89 0.85
CA GLY A 33 -7.39 -11.49 -0.52
C GLY A 33 -6.53 -10.23 -0.58
N ALA A 34 -6.15 -9.82 -1.79
CA ALA A 34 -5.47 -8.55 -1.99
C ALA A 34 -6.49 -7.40 -2.01
N PRO A 35 -6.39 -6.43 -1.09
CA PRO A 35 -7.21 -5.21 -1.16
C PRO A 35 -6.80 -4.33 -2.34
N ALA A 36 -7.65 -3.36 -2.71
CA ALA A 36 -7.34 -2.42 -3.79
C ALA A 36 -6.18 -1.49 -3.42
N LEU A 37 -6.08 -1.07 -2.16
CA LEU A 37 -5.04 -0.16 -1.69
C LEU A 37 -4.52 -0.56 -0.31
N ILE A 38 -3.20 -0.54 -0.15
CA ILE A 38 -2.49 -0.61 1.14
C ILE A 38 -1.63 0.64 1.31
N VAL A 39 -1.62 1.18 2.53
CA VAL A 39 -0.71 2.26 2.95
C VAL A 39 0.10 1.77 4.14
N GLU A 40 1.41 1.98 4.09
CA GLU A 40 2.35 1.67 5.16
C GLU A 40 3.09 2.94 5.60
N VAL A 41 3.21 3.12 6.92
CA VAL A 41 3.98 4.19 7.52
C VAL A 41 5.34 3.63 7.94
N VAL A 42 6.41 4.18 7.37
CA VAL A 42 7.76 3.69 7.60
C VAL A 42 8.13 3.84 9.07
N SER A 43 8.50 2.72 9.70
CA SER A 43 8.89 2.72 11.10
C SER A 43 10.38 3.03 11.28
N LYS A 44 10.75 3.55 12.46
CA LYS A 44 12.14 3.91 12.77
C LYS A 44 13.12 2.72 12.70
N GLY A 45 12.64 1.50 12.97
CA GLY A 45 13.49 0.31 13.11
C GLY A 45 13.54 -0.63 11.90
N SER A 46 12.72 -0.39 10.86
CA SER A 46 12.48 -1.36 9.78
C SER A 46 12.49 -0.75 8.39
N VAL A 47 13.28 0.30 8.17
CA VAL A 47 13.29 1.08 6.91
C VAL A 47 13.44 0.20 5.67
N ALA A 48 14.41 -0.72 5.66
CA ALA A 48 14.61 -1.62 4.53
C ALA A 48 13.39 -2.53 4.28
N ARG A 49 12.75 -3.02 5.36
CA ARG A 49 11.55 -3.85 5.24
C ARG A 49 10.36 -3.05 4.69
N ASP A 50 10.16 -1.82 5.15
CA ASP A 50 9.03 -0.99 4.72
C ASP A 50 9.19 -0.49 3.28
N TYR A 51 10.41 -0.13 2.88
CA TYR A 51 10.70 0.36 1.52
C TYR A 51 10.84 -0.74 0.46
N ILE A 52 11.38 -1.91 0.83
CA ILE A 52 11.78 -2.95 -0.11
C ILE A 52 10.90 -4.19 0.06
N GLU A 53 11.00 -4.85 1.21
CA GLU A 53 10.41 -6.18 1.38
C GLU A 53 8.87 -6.16 1.31
N LYS A 54 8.21 -5.24 2.02
CA LYS A 54 6.74 -5.09 1.97
C LYS A 54 6.27 -4.74 0.56
N LYS A 55 7.01 -3.87 -0.14
CA LYS A 55 6.71 -3.52 -1.54
C LYS A 55 6.76 -4.75 -2.44
N GLU A 56 7.78 -5.59 -2.30
CA GLU A 56 7.91 -6.84 -3.04
C GLU A 56 6.82 -7.85 -2.68
N ASP A 57 6.48 -7.98 -1.40
CA ASP A 57 5.41 -8.85 -0.92
C ASP A 57 4.06 -8.44 -1.54
N TYR A 58 3.67 -7.17 -1.43
CA TYR A 58 2.40 -6.67 -1.95
C TYR A 58 2.34 -6.68 -3.50
N GLU A 59 3.48 -6.47 -4.17
CA GLU A 59 3.59 -6.63 -5.63
C GLU A 59 3.24 -8.08 -6.03
N ARG A 60 3.81 -9.05 -5.30
CA ARG A 60 3.56 -10.48 -5.54
C ARG A 60 2.15 -10.90 -5.17
N PHE A 61 1.54 -10.26 -4.17
CA PHE A 61 0.16 -10.52 -3.77
C PHE A 61 -0.87 -9.88 -4.71
N GLY A 62 -0.45 -8.93 -5.55
CA GLY A 62 -1.31 -8.30 -6.54
C GLY A 62 -2.18 -7.18 -5.98
N VAL A 63 -1.71 -6.47 -4.95
CA VAL A 63 -2.39 -5.27 -4.45
C VAL A 63 -2.33 -4.19 -5.54
N GLN A 64 -3.46 -3.57 -5.89
CA GLN A 64 -3.52 -2.70 -7.07
C GLN A 64 -2.74 -1.39 -6.88
N GLU A 65 -2.75 -0.83 -5.67
CA GLU A 65 -2.04 0.40 -5.33
C GLU A 65 -1.38 0.28 -3.95
N TYR A 66 -0.14 0.75 -3.84
CA TYR A 66 0.65 0.66 -2.61
C TYR A 66 1.31 2.00 -2.30
N TRP A 67 1.09 2.49 -1.08
CA TRP A 67 1.66 3.75 -0.61
C TRP A 67 2.69 3.49 0.48
N ILE A 68 3.81 4.20 0.37
CA ILE A 68 4.82 4.30 1.42
C ILE A 68 4.82 5.74 1.93
N VAL A 69 4.53 5.93 3.21
CA VAL A 69 4.60 7.22 3.89
C VAL A 69 5.80 7.19 4.82
N ASP A 70 6.81 8.04 4.60
CA ASP A 70 7.93 8.22 5.54
C ASP A 70 7.85 9.60 6.20
N PRO A 71 7.31 9.67 7.44
CA PRO A 71 7.18 10.93 8.16
C PRO A 71 8.51 11.60 8.49
N ARG A 72 9.62 10.86 8.54
CA ARG A 72 10.93 11.44 8.89
C ARG A 72 11.55 12.21 7.74
N ASN A 73 11.28 11.75 6.53
CA ASN A 73 11.77 12.36 5.31
C ASN A 73 10.69 13.22 4.64
N GLU A 74 9.49 13.27 5.21
CA GLU A 74 8.28 13.90 4.62
C GLU A 74 8.04 13.44 3.17
N VAL A 75 8.19 12.13 2.93
CA VAL A 75 8.04 11.53 1.60
C VAL A 75 6.78 10.68 1.56
N VAL A 76 6.05 10.78 0.45
CA VAL A 76 5.00 9.82 0.08
C VAL A 76 5.30 9.29 -1.32
N LEU A 77 5.36 7.96 -1.45
CA LEU A 77 5.54 7.25 -2.71
C LEU A 77 4.30 6.42 -3.00
N VAL A 78 3.73 6.59 -4.19
CA VAL A 78 2.56 5.84 -4.66
C VAL A 78 2.98 4.96 -5.82
N TYR A 79 2.73 3.66 -5.68
CA TYR A 79 2.98 2.66 -6.70
C TYR A 79 1.66 2.06 -7.18
N VAL A 80 1.52 1.84 -8.49
CA VAL A 80 0.35 1.20 -9.09
C VAL A 80 0.78 -0.06 -9.80
N LEU A 81 0.09 -1.17 -9.57
CA LEU A 81 0.44 -2.46 -10.18
C LEU A 81 0.16 -2.44 -11.68
N GLU A 82 1.21 -2.59 -12.48
CA GLU A 82 1.16 -2.71 -13.92
C GLU A 82 1.97 -3.91 -14.36
N ASN A 83 1.33 -4.85 -15.08
CA ASN A 83 1.99 -6.06 -15.60
C ASN A 83 2.80 -6.85 -14.52
N GLY A 84 2.27 -6.89 -13.29
CA GLY A 84 2.92 -7.58 -12.16
C GLY A 84 4.12 -6.86 -11.56
N LYS A 85 4.25 -5.55 -11.82
CA LYS A 85 5.31 -4.69 -11.28
C LYS A 85 4.74 -3.40 -10.73
N TYR A 86 5.46 -2.78 -9.80
CA TYR A 86 5.15 -1.48 -9.21
C TYR A 86 6.04 -0.37 -9.78
N PRO A 87 5.72 0.21 -10.95
CA PRO A 87 6.25 1.53 -11.32
C PRO A 87 5.79 2.59 -10.31
N LEU A 88 6.64 3.60 -10.12
CA LEU A 88 6.25 4.80 -9.35
C LEU A 88 5.18 5.56 -10.15
N PHE A 89 4.01 5.73 -9.56
CA PHE A 89 2.87 6.40 -10.16
C PHE A 89 2.81 7.89 -9.75
N SER A 90 3.02 8.17 -8.47
CA SER A 90 3.00 9.52 -7.94
C SER A 90 4.00 9.66 -6.79
N SER A 91 4.74 10.75 -6.78
CA SER A 91 5.53 11.24 -5.66
C SER A 91 5.38 12.75 -5.58
N ALA A 92 5.48 13.30 -4.38
CA ALA A 92 5.41 14.72 -4.16
C ALA A 92 6.82 15.34 -4.18
N GLU A 93 7.36 15.60 -5.37
CA GLU A 93 8.66 16.28 -5.52
C GLU A 93 8.52 17.79 -5.82
N GLU A 94 7.49 18.24 -6.55
CA GLU A 94 7.32 19.66 -6.94
C GLU A 94 6.08 20.35 -6.36
N GLN A 95 4.90 19.73 -6.42
CA GLN A 95 3.64 20.39 -6.03
C GLN A 95 3.17 20.04 -4.61
N ASN A 96 3.92 19.21 -3.89
CA ASN A 96 3.51 18.62 -2.61
C ASN A 96 2.18 17.84 -2.68
N ILE A 97 1.74 17.41 -3.87
CA ILE A 97 0.48 16.69 -4.07
C ILE A 97 0.79 15.26 -4.47
N VAL A 98 0.11 14.31 -3.84
CA VAL A 98 0.05 12.91 -4.27
C VAL A 98 -1.36 12.55 -4.69
N ARG A 99 -1.47 11.64 -5.66
CA ARG A 99 -2.74 11.20 -6.25
C ARG A 99 -2.90 9.70 -6.15
N SER A 100 -4.14 9.26 -6.01
CA SER A 100 -4.50 7.85 -6.09
C SER A 100 -5.01 7.50 -7.50
N SER A 101 -4.62 6.31 -7.99
CA SER A 101 -5.21 5.68 -9.16
C SER A 101 -6.49 4.89 -8.80
N VAL A 102 -6.56 4.33 -7.60
CA VAL A 102 -7.67 3.51 -7.09
C VAL A 102 -8.83 4.38 -6.63
N LEU A 103 -8.54 5.47 -5.91
CA LEU A 103 -9.53 6.43 -5.43
C LEU A 103 -9.65 7.57 -6.44
N ALA A 104 -10.49 7.37 -7.47
CA ALA A 104 -10.64 8.34 -8.54
C ALA A 104 -11.00 9.75 -8.02
N GLY A 105 -10.18 10.74 -8.37
CA GLY A 105 -10.33 12.13 -7.94
C GLY A 105 -9.76 12.45 -6.55
N PHE A 106 -9.18 11.47 -5.86
CA PHE A 106 -8.49 11.72 -4.60
C PHE A 106 -7.07 12.27 -4.85
N GLU A 107 -6.82 13.44 -4.30
CA GLU A 107 -5.50 14.02 -4.16
C GLU A 107 -5.35 14.64 -2.77
N THR A 108 -4.13 14.63 -2.24
CA THR A 108 -3.84 15.20 -0.91
C THR A 108 -2.51 15.90 -0.92
N ASN A 109 -2.39 16.94 -0.09
CA ASN A 109 -1.14 17.66 0.07
C ASN A 109 -0.28 17.03 1.18
N LEU A 110 1.03 16.96 1.00
CA LEU A 110 1.97 16.49 2.04
C LEU A 110 1.87 17.34 3.31
N LYS A 111 1.60 18.64 3.18
CA LYS A 111 1.39 19.53 4.33
C LYS A 111 0.19 19.10 5.18
N GLU A 112 -0.83 18.50 4.58
CA GLU A 112 -2.00 18.02 5.32
C GLU A 112 -1.70 16.67 5.99
N ILE A 113 -0.90 15.82 5.34
CA ILE A 113 -0.47 14.52 5.89
C ILE A 113 0.47 14.71 7.09
N PHE A 114 1.39 15.67 6.99
CA PHE A 114 2.44 15.91 8.00
C PHE A 114 2.16 17.13 8.89
N ALA A 115 0.96 17.69 8.85
CA ALA A 115 0.58 18.77 9.76
C ALA A 115 0.71 18.29 11.21
N GLU A 116 1.42 19.06 12.05
CA GLU A 116 1.35 18.86 13.50
C GLU A 116 -0.05 19.20 14.00
N GLY A 117 -0.62 18.30 14.80
CA GLY A 117 -1.88 18.51 15.53
C GLY A 117 -1.69 19.21 16.85
#